data_AF-A0A1B8XUC0-F1
#
_entry.id   AF-A0A1B8XUC0-F1
#
_cell.length_a   1.000
_cell.length_b   1.000
_cell.length_c   1.000
_cell.angle_alpha   90.00
_cell.angle_beta   90.00
_cell.angle_gamma   90.00
#
_symmetry.space_group_name_H-M   'P 1'
#
loop_
_entity.id
_entity.type
_entity.pdbx_description
1 polymer ?
#
loop_
_entity_poly.entity_id
_entity_poly.type
_entity_poly.pdbx_seq_one_letter_code
_entity_poly.pdbx_strand_id
1 'polypeptide(L)'
;EPDEKILFINICQWNRVPAPMSEAHPVPISAGQLENLSDGTVVAIAYNPDVLKRAHQDHVELDQLIRLAMKYIEEQYQITLCHSYHVAPFQLKGNAKRMKESLERIQKQPATNKGNSSCATDNSLLEELKSIALIREKQETSPSICITREDAPKSTKTKLIEEISSTDLQNRDLLPSPWHEISVTKDNAGHPQSLILKVKLRGVHSVAECDLSVSKDDLLLVVPGRYRLLLNLPQAVNEETVAAKFNKANNILLVTMPTL
;
A
#
# COMPACT_ATOMS: atom_id res chain seq x y z
N GLU A 1 -7.08 -15.16 14.11
CA GLU A 1 -6.08 -14.11 13.86
C GLU A 1 -6.10 -13.79 12.37
N PRO A 2 -5.82 -12.54 11.95
CA PRO A 2 -5.61 -12.25 10.54
C PRO A 2 -4.37 -13.01 10.04
N ASP A 3 -4.48 -13.58 8.86
CA ASP A 3 -3.46 -14.44 8.26
C ASP A 3 -2.40 -13.55 7.58
N GLU A 4 -1.32 -13.21 8.30
CA GLU A 4 -0.27 -12.31 7.79
C GLU A 4 0.55 -13.00 6.70
N LYS A 5 0.61 -12.37 5.52
CA LYS A 5 1.33 -12.89 4.35
C LYS A 5 2.12 -11.78 3.66
N ILE A 6 3.28 -12.15 3.13
CA ILE A 6 4.13 -11.24 2.36
C ILE A 6 3.46 -10.96 1.01
N LEU A 7 3.27 -9.69 0.67
CA LEU A 7 2.83 -9.24 -0.65
C LEU A 7 4.01 -8.64 -1.43
N PHE A 8 4.25 -9.17 -2.62
CA PHE A 8 5.18 -8.58 -3.60
C PHE A 8 4.39 -7.79 -4.64
N ILE A 9 4.78 -6.54 -4.84
CA ILE A 9 4.18 -5.64 -5.82
C ILE A 9 5.17 -5.44 -6.96
N ASN A 10 4.87 -6.00 -8.14
CA ASN A 10 5.65 -5.78 -9.35
C ASN A 10 5.21 -4.47 -10.02
N ILE A 11 6.01 -3.42 -9.89
CA ILE A 11 5.75 -2.14 -10.56
C ILE A 11 6.34 -2.18 -11.97
N CYS A 12 5.52 -1.93 -12.98
CA CYS A 12 5.91 -2.03 -14.38
C CYS A 12 5.35 -0.90 -15.25
N GLN A 13 5.95 -0.71 -16.41
CA GLN A 13 5.49 0.21 -17.43
C GLN A 13 4.57 -0.49 -18.42
N TRP A 14 3.47 0.16 -18.81
CA TRP A 14 2.57 -0.37 -19.82
C TRP A 14 1.93 0.72 -20.67
N ASN A 15 2.21 0.71 -21.98
CA ASN A 15 1.72 1.71 -22.94
C ASN A 15 0.18 1.77 -23.05
N ARG A 16 -0.53 0.75 -22.52
CA ARG A 16 -2.00 0.74 -22.51
C ARG A 16 -2.58 1.55 -21.34
N VAL A 17 -1.77 1.88 -20.33
CA VAL A 17 -2.17 2.79 -19.26
C VAL A 17 -2.05 4.21 -19.82
N PRO A 18 -3.13 5.00 -19.82
CA PRO A 18 -3.10 6.35 -20.36
C PRO A 18 -2.15 7.24 -19.55
N ALA A 19 -1.50 8.19 -20.22
CA ALA A 19 -0.72 9.21 -19.53
C ALA A 19 -1.67 10.15 -18.77
N PRO A 20 -1.26 10.71 -17.62
CA PRO A 20 -2.01 11.77 -16.96
C PRO A 20 -2.11 12.98 -17.90
N MET A 21 -3.26 13.66 -17.91
CA MET A 21 -3.51 14.80 -18.81
C MET A 21 -2.65 16.03 -18.45
N SER A 22 -2.27 16.17 -17.18
CA SER A 22 -1.26 17.14 -16.71
C SER A 22 -0.76 16.74 -15.32
N GLU A 23 0.21 17.48 -14.77
CA GLU A 23 0.74 17.25 -13.41
C GLU A 23 -0.29 17.42 -12.28
N ALA A 24 -1.36 18.19 -12.53
CA ALA A 24 -2.43 18.37 -11.57
C ALA A 24 -3.49 17.25 -11.61
N HIS A 25 -3.42 16.36 -12.60
CA HIS A 25 -4.40 15.29 -12.77
C HIS A 25 -3.94 13.99 -12.08
N PRO A 26 -4.89 13.18 -11.57
CA PRO A 26 -4.58 11.88 -10.98
C PRO A 26 -3.78 10.99 -11.93
N VAL A 27 -2.82 10.25 -11.39
CA VAL A 27 -2.02 9.28 -12.14
C VAL A 27 -2.86 8.02 -12.39
N PRO A 28 -3.12 7.65 -13.66
CA PRO A 28 -3.81 6.40 -13.97
C PRO A 28 -2.96 5.19 -13.60
N ILE A 29 -3.61 4.18 -13.03
CA ILE A 29 -2.99 2.95 -12.55
C ILE A 29 -3.81 1.75 -13.04
N SER A 30 -3.15 0.63 -13.32
CA SER A 30 -3.82 -0.64 -13.61
C SER A 30 -3.15 -1.74 -12.81
N ALA A 31 -3.91 -2.53 -12.05
CA ALA A 31 -3.37 -3.71 -11.40
C ALA A 31 -3.62 -4.97 -12.23
N GLY A 32 -2.93 -6.07 -11.93
CA GLY A 32 -3.23 -7.41 -12.43
C GLY A 32 -4.20 -8.15 -11.51
N GLN A 33 -4.23 -9.47 -11.57
CA GLN A 33 -4.83 -10.34 -10.58
C GLN A 33 -3.79 -10.71 -9.50
N LEU A 34 -4.28 -10.92 -8.28
CA LEU A 34 -3.51 -11.45 -7.17
C LEU A 34 -3.13 -12.92 -7.44
N GLU A 35 -1.85 -13.27 -7.43
CA GLU A 35 -1.33 -14.63 -7.62
C GLU A 35 -0.64 -15.10 -6.33
N ASN A 36 -1.06 -16.26 -5.80
CA ASN A 36 -0.40 -16.85 -4.63
C ASN A 36 0.75 -17.75 -5.08
N LEU A 37 1.95 -17.48 -4.58
CA LEU A 37 3.16 -18.28 -4.72
C LEU A 37 3.49 -18.98 -3.40
N SER A 38 4.49 -19.86 -3.44
CA SER A 38 4.96 -20.59 -2.25
C SER A 38 5.55 -19.68 -1.16
N ASP A 39 6.03 -18.50 -1.54
CA ASP A 39 6.76 -17.56 -0.68
C ASP A 39 6.03 -16.23 -0.45
N GLY A 40 4.77 -16.16 -0.85
CA GLY A 40 3.93 -14.98 -0.66
C GLY A 40 2.97 -14.76 -1.82
N THR A 41 2.30 -13.62 -1.80
CA THR A 41 1.33 -13.23 -2.81
C THR A 41 1.96 -12.19 -3.73
N VAL A 42 1.62 -12.19 -5.02
CA VAL A 42 2.16 -11.28 -6.02
C VAL A 42 1.03 -10.55 -6.73
N VAL A 43 1.21 -9.26 -6.93
CA VAL A 43 0.35 -8.43 -7.78
C VAL A 43 1.22 -7.57 -8.69
N ALA A 44 0.75 -7.34 -9.91
CA ALA A 44 1.40 -6.41 -10.82
C ALA A 44 0.65 -5.09 -10.86
N ILE A 45 1.39 -4.00 -10.87
CA ILE A 45 0.89 -2.63 -10.99
C ILE A 45 1.58 -1.99 -12.19
N ALA A 46 0.77 -1.49 -13.10
CA ALA A 46 1.19 -0.88 -14.34
C ALA A 46 0.91 0.63 -14.31
N TYR A 47 1.93 1.39 -14.67
CA TYR A 47 1.86 2.82 -14.91
C TYR A 47 2.18 3.14 -16.37
N ASN A 48 1.79 4.33 -16.80
CA ASN A 48 2.26 4.86 -18.06
C ASN A 48 3.80 5.04 -18.02
N PRO A 49 4.54 4.70 -19.10
CA PRO A 49 6.00 4.84 -19.13
C PRO A 49 6.52 6.23 -18.77
N ASP A 50 5.80 7.29 -19.16
CA ASP A 50 6.23 8.68 -18.93
C ASP A 50 6.06 9.10 -17.47
N VAL A 51 5.16 8.44 -16.73
CA VAL A 51 5.07 8.58 -15.27
C VAL A 51 6.28 7.95 -14.60
N LEU A 52 6.62 6.71 -14.99
CA LEU A 52 7.75 6.01 -14.39
C LEU A 52 9.09 6.66 -14.72
N LYS A 53 9.30 7.19 -15.94
CA LYS A 53 10.54 7.89 -16.30
C LYS A 53 10.84 9.05 -15.35
N ARG A 54 9.83 9.81 -14.93
CA ARG A 54 9.98 10.92 -13.97
C ARG A 54 10.31 10.41 -12.57
N ALA A 55 9.60 9.37 -12.12
CA ALA A 55 9.87 8.74 -10.83
C ALA A 55 11.25 8.06 -10.72
N HIS A 56 11.86 7.63 -11.83
CA HIS A 56 13.25 7.13 -11.79
C HIS A 56 14.28 8.23 -11.49
N GLN A 57 13.92 9.50 -11.72
CA GLN A 57 14.78 10.66 -11.50
C GLN A 57 14.55 11.28 -10.12
N ASP A 58 13.36 11.11 -9.54
CA ASP A 58 13.01 11.60 -8.20
C ASP A 58 12.46 10.49 -7.28
N HIS A 59 13.22 10.20 -6.22
CA HIS A 59 12.83 9.24 -5.19
C HIS A 59 11.54 9.62 -4.44
N VAL A 60 11.20 10.91 -4.35
CA VAL A 60 9.95 11.36 -3.72
C VAL A 60 8.76 10.99 -4.59
N GLU A 61 8.84 11.21 -5.90
CA GLU A 61 7.82 10.76 -6.84
C GLU A 61 7.68 9.23 -6.83
N LEU A 62 8.80 8.50 -6.77
CA LEU A 62 8.76 7.04 -6.68
C LEU A 62 8.04 6.56 -5.41
N ASP A 63 8.34 7.13 -4.25
CA ASP A 63 7.65 6.81 -2.99
C ASP A 63 6.15 7.11 -3.08
N GLN A 64 5.77 8.24 -3.70
CA GLN A 64 4.35 8.58 -3.93
C GLN A 64 3.65 7.57 -4.84
N LEU A 65 4.30 7.10 -5.91
CA LEU A 65 3.75 6.05 -6.77
C LEU A 65 3.62 4.71 -6.05
N ILE A 66 4.56 4.36 -5.16
CA ILE A 66 4.45 3.14 -4.37
C ILE A 66 3.27 3.23 -3.40
N ARG A 67 3.12 4.36 -2.70
CA ARG A 67 1.97 4.59 -1.79
C ARG A 67 0.64 4.58 -2.53
N LEU A 68 0.59 5.18 -3.72
CA LEU A 68 -0.59 5.13 -4.59
C LEU A 68 -0.93 3.68 -4.96
N ALA A 69 0.07 2.88 -5.33
CA ALA A 69 -0.12 1.47 -5.64
C ALA A 69 -0.67 0.68 -4.44
N MET A 70 -0.09 0.88 -3.26
CA MET A 70 -0.53 0.22 -2.03
C MET A 70 -1.98 0.55 -1.71
N LYS A 71 -2.33 1.85 -1.69
CA LYS A 71 -3.71 2.30 -1.46
C LYS A 71 -4.69 1.72 -2.48
N TYR A 72 -4.31 1.71 -3.76
CA TYR A 72 -5.12 1.13 -4.82
C TYR A 72 -5.36 -0.37 -4.60
N ILE A 73 -4.33 -1.12 -4.19
CA ILE A 73 -4.42 -2.56 -3.91
C ILE A 73 -5.36 -2.81 -2.72
N GLU A 74 -5.26 -2.03 -1.64
CA GLU A 74 -6.16 -2.15 -0.50
C GLU A 74 -7.63 -1.99 -0.92
N GLU A 75 -7.91 -0.94 -1.70
CA GLU A 75 -9.26 -0.65 -2.20
C GLU A 75 -9.77 -1.71 -3.20
N GLN A 76 -8.92 -2.19 -4.12
CA GLN A 76 -9.34 -3.14 -5.15
C GLN A 76 -9.54 -4.58 -4.65
N TYR A 77 -8.66 -5.05 -3.78
CA TYR A 77 -8.69 -6.46 -3.32
C TYR A 77 -9.27 -6.59 -1.91
N GLN A 78 -9.68 -5.50 -1.28
CA GLN A 78 -10.23 -5.48 0.08
C GLN A 78 -9.28 -6.14 1.09
N ILE A 79 -7.99 -5.86 0.95
CA ILE A 79 -6.93 -6.32 1.86
C ILE A 79 -6.35 -5.12 2.61
N THR A 80 -5.77 -5.37 3.78
CA THR A 80 -5.04 -4.34 4.53
C THR A 80 -3.55 -4.56 4.36
N LEU A 81 -2.82 -3.52 3.97
CA LEU A 81 -1.38 -3.58 3.79
C LEU A 81 -0.66 -2.93 4.96
N CYS A 82 0.51 -3.49 5.29
CA CYS A 82 1.46 -2.75 6.11
C CYS A 82 1.98 -1.57 5.31
N HIS A 83 1.96 -0.37 5.88
CA HIS A 83 2.40 0.86 5.21
C HIS A 83 3.93 0.98 5.11
N SER A 84 4.67 0.04 5.72
CA SER A 84 6.11 -0.14 5.52
C SER A 84 6.36 -1.08 4.33
N TYR A 85 7.19 -0.65 3.38
CA TYR A 85 7.61 -1.48 2.26
C TYR A 85 9.14 -1.48 2.14
N HIS A 86 9.69 -2.53 1.52
CA HIS A 86 11.08 -2.58 1.12
C HIS A 86 11.16 -2.83 -0.40
N VAL A 87 12.14 -2.22 -1.06
CA VAL A 87 12.40 -2.51 -2.48
C VAL A 87 13.21 -3.80 -2.55
N ALA A 88 12.65 -4.82 -3.19
CA ALA A 88 13.32 -6.10 -3.34
C ALA A 88 14.56 -5.99 -4.26
N PRO A 89 15.62 -6.81 -4.05
CA PRO A 89 16.84 -6.76 -4.87
C PRO A 89 16.68 -7.36 -6.28
N PHE A 90 15.47 -7.81 -6.63
CA PHE A 90 15.14 -8.40 -7.93
C PHE A 90 14.09 -7.55 -8.65
N GLN A 91 14.12 -7.59 -9.99
CA GLN A 91 13.28 -6.75 -10.85
C GLN A 91 11.85 -7.29 -11.03
N LEU A 92 11.65 -8.59 -10.80
CA LEU A 92 10.36 -9.24 -11.03
C LEU A 92 10.17 -10.42 -10.09
N LYS A 93 9.03 -10.45 -9.40
CA LYS A 93 8.54 -11.64 -8.69
C LYS A 93 7.63 -12.46 -9.59
N GLY A 94 7.82 -13.77 -9.63
CA GLY A 94 6.97 -14.68 -10.40
C GLY A 94 7.29 -14.71 -11.90
N ASN A 95 6.30 -15.00 -12.74
CA ASN A 95 6.50 -15.22 -14.16
C ASN A 95 6.01 -14.04 -15.01
N ALA A 96 6.88 -13.49 -15.87
CA ALA A 96 6.58 -12.33 -16.71
C ALA A 96 5.40 -12.54 -17.67
N LYS A 97 5.24 -13.75 -18.22
CA LYS A 97 4.14 -14.09 -19.14
C LYS A 97 2.81 -14.10 -18.39
N ARG A 98 2.75 -14.76 -17.22
CA ARG A 98 1.55 -14.76 -16.37
C ARG A 98 1.18 -13.36 -15.90
N MET A 99 2.17 -12.57 -15.50
CA MET A 99 1.99 -11.17 -15.13
C MET A 99 1.35 -10.36 -16.28
N LYS A 100 1.89 -10.49 -17.49
CA LYS A 100 1.35 -9.80 -18.66
C LYS A 100 -0.08 -10.25 -18.98
N GLU A 101 -0.34 -11.55 -18.98
CA GLU A 101 -1.69 -12.10 -19.20
C GLU A 101 -2.68 -11.60 -18.14
N SER A 102 -2.22 -11.42 -16.90
CA SER A 102 -3.00 -10.91 -15.78
C SER A 102 -3.46 -9.47 -15.99
N LEU A 103 -2.53 -8.60 -16.41
CA LEU A 103 -2.82 -7.21 -16.78
C LEU A 103 -3.75 -7.13 -18.01
N GLU A 104 -3.52 -7.97 -19.02
CA GLU A 104 -4.34 -8.02 -20.23
C GLU A 104 -5.76 -8.54 -19.98
N ARG A 105 -5.97 -9.39 -18.95
CA ARG A 105 -7.28 -9.98 -18.63
C ARG A 105 -8.29 -8.94 -18.18
N ILE A 106 -7.83 -7.91 -17.48
CA ILE A 106 -8.67 -6.80 -17.01
C ILE A 106 -9.20 -5.97 -18.19
N GLN A 107 -8.45 -5.93 -19.29
CA GLN A 107 -8.90 -5.27 -20.52
C GLN A 107 -9.86 -6.13 -21.36
N LYS A 108 -9.88 -7.45 -21.14
CA LYS A 108 -10.77 -8.41 -21.81
C LYS A 108 -12.04 -8.72 -21.03
N GLN A 109 -12.26 -8.12 -19.86
CA GLN A 109 -13.57 -8.14 -19.23
C GLN A 109 -14.42 -7.01 -19.83
N PRO A 110 -15.37 -7.29 -20.74
CA PRO A 110 -16.66 -6.65 -20.59
C PRO A 110 -17.19 -7.09 -19.23
N ALA A 111 -17.87 -6.20 -18.52
CA ALA A 111 -18.62 -6.59 -17.33
C ALA A 111 -19.64 -7.67 -17.74
N THR A 112 -19.34 -8.94 -17.54
CA THR A 112 -20.30 -10.01 -17.81
C THR A 112 -20.16 -11.13 -16.80
N ASN A 113 -21.19 -11.17 -15.95
CA ASN A 113 -21.79 -12.37 -15.38
C ASN A 113 -21.61 -13.59 -16.29
N LYS A 114 -21.20 -14.70 -15.69
CA LYS A 114 -21.27 -16.02 -16.31
C LYS A 114 -22.74 -16.39 -16.54
N GLY A 115 -23.09 -16.63 -17.79
CA GLY A 115 -24.27 -17.38 -18.21
C GLY A 115 -24.09 -17.80 -19.67
N ASN A 116 -23.89 -19.09 -19.90
CA ASN A 116 -23.66 -19.67 -21.22
C ASN A 116 -24.78 -19.36 -22.22
N SER A 117 -24.41 -19.15 -23.49
CA SER A 117 -24.99 -19.74 -24.71
C SER A 117 -25.16 -18.73 -25.83
N SER A 118 -24.58 -19.08 -26.98
CA SER A 118 -25.01 -18.77 -28.36
C SER A 118 -25.31 -17.31 -28.74
N CYS A 119 -24.46 -16.81 -29.65
CA CYS A 119 -24.70 -15.81 -30.68
C CYS A 119 -26.19 -15.51 -31.00
N ALA A 120 -26.69 -14.31 -30.68
CA ALA A 120 -27.74 -13.60 -31.44
C ALA A 120 -28.08 -12.21 -30.84
N THR A 121 -27.77 -11.14 -31.59
CA THR A 121 -28.48 -9.83 -31.67
C THR A 121 -28.79 -9.05 -30.39
N ASP A 122 -27.87 -8.14 -30.04
CA ASP A 122 -28.00 -7.09 -29.02
C ASP A 122 -28.93 -5.94 -29.45
N ASN A 123 -30.25 -6.16 -29.50
CA ASN A 123 -31.23 -5.04 -29.63
C ASN A 123 -32.48 -5.18 -28.74
N SER A 124 -32.68 -6.30 -28.04
CA SER A 124 -33.94 -6.57 -27.31
C SER A 124 -34.11 -5.74 -26.02
N LEU A 125 -33.03 -5.48 -25.29
CA LEU A 125 -33.11 -4.82 -23.97
C LEU A 125 -33.34 -3.31 -24.08
N LEU A 126 -32.87 -2.68 -25.15
CA LEU A 126 -33.03 -1.25 -25.39
C LEU A 126 -34.46 -0.88 -25.83
N GLU A 127 -35.18 -1.83 -26.45
CA GLU A 127 -36.62 -1.69 -26.72
C GLU A 127 -37.48 -1.88 -25.47
N GLU A 128 -37.07 -2.77 -24.57
CA GLU A 128 -37.80 -3.04 -23.33
C GLU A 128 -37.74 -1.84 -22.36
N LEU A 129 -36.59 -1.15 -22.29
CA LEU A 129 -36.42 0.07 -21.49
C LEU A 129 -37.24 1.26 -22.01
N LYS A 130 -37.48 1.35 -23.33
CA LYS A 130 -38.35 2.38 -23.92
C LYS A 130 -39.82 2.21 -23.54
N SER A 131 -40.24 0.97 -23.33
CA SER A 131 -41.61 0.63 -22.93
C SER A 131 -41.90 1.05 -21.48
N ILE A 132 -40.90 0.97 -20.59
CA ILE A 132 -41.04 1.34 -19.17
C ILE A 132 -41.11 2.88 -19.01
N ALA A 133 -40.39 3.64 -19.82
CA ALA A 133 -40.41 5.11 -19.78
C ALA A 133 -41.75 5.71 -20.23
N LEU A 134 -42.49 5.01 -21.11
CA LEU A 134 -43.79 5.46 -21.63
C LEU A 134 -44.98 5.12 -20.70
N ILE A 135 -44.80 4.24 -19.71
CA ILE A 135 -45.88 3.86 -18.77
C ILE A 135 -46.01 4.87 -17.61
N ARG A 136 -45.05 5.79 -17.41
CA ARG A 136 -45.05 6.75 -16.29
C ARG A 136 -45.72 8.10 -16.56
N GLU A 137 -46.54 8.21 -17.61
CA GLU A 137 -47.43 9.36 -17.83
C GLU A 137 -48.91 8.97 -17.69
N LYS A 138 -49.29 8.32 -16.58
CA LYS A 138 -50.61 8.56 -15.99
C LYS A 138 -50.70 8.05 -14.57
N GLN A 139 -51.13 8.97 -13.72
CA GLN A 139 -51.80 8.78 -12.44
C GLN A 139 -50.95 8.95 -11.17
N GLU A 140 -51.35 9.98 -10.44
CA GLU A 140 -50.88 10.46 -9.15
C GLU A 140 -50.93 9.40 -8.05
N THR A 141 -49.96 9.44 -7.14
CA THR A 141 -50.12 9.76 -5.70
C THR A 141 -48.82 9.40 -4.98
N SER A 142 -48.17 10.42 -4.41
CA SER A 142 -47.02 10.29 -3.52
C SER A 142 -47.41 9.67 -2.17
N PRO A 143 -46.44 9.10 -1.45
CA PRO A 143 -46.21 9.63 -0.12
C PRO A 143 -44.76 10.04 0.09
N SER A 144 -44.61 11.27 0.56
CA SER A 144 -43.38 11.89 1.02
C SER A 144 -42.97 11.29 2.36
N ILE A 145 -41.80 10.67 2.44
CA ILE A 145 -41.18 10.31 3.72
C ILE A 145 -40.43 11.55 4.22
N CYS A 146 -40.96 12.17 5.27
CA CYS A 146 -40.38 13.34 5.93
C CYS A 146 -39.59 12.87 7.16
N ILE A 147 -38.29 13.15 7.21
CA ILE A 147 -37.46 12.91 8.41
C ILE A 147 -37.56 14.15 9.30
N THR A 148 -38.33 14.05 10.38
CA THR A 148 -38.45 15.07 11.41
C THR A 148 -37.15 15.14 12.22
N ARG A 149 -36.63 16.36 12.42
CA ARG A 149 -35.60 16.68 13.40
C ARG A 149 -36.27 16.89 14.75
N GLU A 150 -35.78 16.23 15.80
CA GLU A 150 -36.24 16.42 17.17
C GLU A 150 -35.11 17.05 17.99
N ASP A 151 -35.33 18.28 18.44
CA ASP A 151 -34.45 19.00 19.36
C ASP A 151 -34.62 18.50 20.80
N ALA A 152 -33.53 18.57 21.56
CA ALA A 152 -33.27 17.98 22.87
C ALA A 152 -34.18 18.42 24.05
N PRO A 153 -34.04 17.74 25.21
CA PRO A 153 -33.95 18.48 26.46
C PRO A 153 -32.75 18.09 27.36
N LYS A 154 -32.25 19.10 28.07
CA LYS A 154 -31.14 19.11 29.02
C LYS A 154 -31.46 18.31 30.31
N SER A 155 -30.51 17.53 30.81
CA SER A 155 -30.39 17.32 32.27
C SER A 155 -28.92 17.24 32.71
N THR A 156 -28.63 17.96 33.78
CA THR A 156 -27.35 18.13 34.47
C THR A 156 -27.02 16.93 35.34
N LYS A 157 -25.91 16.22 35.10
CA LYS A 157 -25.14 15.49 36.12
C LYS A 157 -23.65 15.45 35.77
N THR A 158 -22.84 15.75 36.77
CA THR A 158 -21.36 15.71 36.81
C THR A 158 -20.80 14.39 36.26
N LYS A 159 -20.01 14.46 35.19
CA LYS A 159 -19.31 13.31 34.63
C LYS A 159 -17.97 13.14 35.36
N LEU A 160 -17.89 12.10 36.19
CA LEU A 160 -16.66 11.61 36.85
C LEU A 160 -15.83 10.71 35.93
N ILE A 161 -16.25 10.55 34.67
CA ILE A 161 -15.64 9.68 33.68
C ILE A 161 -15.29 10.57 32.49
N GLU A 162 -14.00 10.88 32.37
CA GLU A 162 -13.43 11.38 31.12
C GLU A 162 -13.27 10.20 30.17
N GLU A 163 -13.90 10.31 29.02
CA GLU A 163 -13.81 9.37 27.92
C GLU A 163 -12.39 9.47 27.36
N ILE A 164 -11.55 8.45 27.59
CA ILE A 164 -10.31 8.30 26.84
C ILE A 164 -10.72 8.15 25.37
N SER A 165 -10.52 9.21 24.60
CA SER A 165 -10.83 9.21 23.17
C SER A 165 -9.94 8.15 22.52
N SER A 166 -10.52 7.14 21.88
CA SER A 166 -9.82 6.02 21.21
C SER A 166 -8.84 6.42 20.10
N THR A 167 -8.58 7.71 19.91
CA THR A 167 -7.61 8.29 18.97
C THR A 167 -6.15 8.09 19.35
N ASP A 168 -5.81 7.83 20.62
CA ASP A 168 -4.40 7.64 21.03
C ASP A 168 -3.82 6.28 20.61
N LEU A 169 -4.66 5.25 20.45
CA LEU A 169 -4.21 3.94 19.96
C LEU A 169 -4.13 3.88 18.43
N GLN A 170 -4.86 4.72 17.71
CA GLN A 170 -4.88 4.74 16.24
C GLN A 170 -3.67 5.47 15.64
N ASN A 171 -3.04 6.40 16.37
CA ASN A 171 -1.94 7.22 15.84
C ASN A 171 -0.58 6.50 15.78
N ARG A 172 -0.35 5.44 16.58
CA ARG A 172 0.95 4.73 16.57
C ARG A 172 1.19 3.89 15.30
N ASP A 173 0.14 3.48 14.62
CA ASP A 173 0.22 2.69 13.38
C ASP A 173 0.14 3.54 12.11
N LEU A 174 -0.16 4.84 12.23
CA LEU A 174 -0.22 5.81 11.13
C LEU A 174 1.11 6.54 10.90
N LEU A 175 2.11 6.32 11.74
CA LEU A 175 3.41 6.97 11.57
C LEU A 175 4.08 6.45 10.29
N PRO A 176 4.54 7.34 9.40
CA PRO A 176 5.16 6.94 8.16
C PRO A 176 6.42 6.14 8.42
N SER A 177 6.68 5.14 7.58
CA SER A 177 7.98 4.47 7.58
C SER A 177 9.02 5.37 6.88
N PRO A 178 10.18 5.58 7.51
CA PRO A 178 11.27 6.31 6.89
C PRO A 178 11.86 5.51 5.73
N TRP A 179 12.46 6.22 4.77
CA TRP A 179 13.24 5.58 3.72
C TRP A 179 14.36 4.76 4.35
N HIS A 180 14.50 3.51 3.93
CA HIS A 180 15.52 2.61 4.44
C HIS A 180 16.03 1.66 3.35
N GLU A 181 17.25 1.17 3.55
CA GLU A 181 17.92 0.20 2.69
C GLU A 181 18.67 -0.79 3.57
N ILE A 182 18.45 -2.09 3.37
CA ILE A 182 19.20 -3.15 4.05
C ILE A 182 20.08 -3.89 3.06
N SER A 183 21.34 -4.12 3.43
CA SER A 183 22.32 -4.81 2.61
C SER A 183 23.07 -5.85 3.42
N VAL A 184 23.38 -6.99 2.80
CA VAL A 184 24.15 -8.07 3.41
C VAL A 184 25.61 -7.94 2.96
N THR A 185 26.53 -7.69 3.88
CA THR A 185 27.96 -7.76 3.59
C THR A 185 28.45 -9.19 3.74
N LYS A 186 29.33 -9.61 2.85
CA LYS A 186 29.96 -10.92 2.89
C LYS A 186 31.44 -10.78 3.29
N ASP A 187 31.97 -11.78 3.98
CA ASP A 187 33.39 -11.88 4.27
C ASP A 187 34.20 -12.26 3.00
N ASN A 188 35.52 -12.34 3.14
CA ASN A 188 36.43 -12.74 2.06
C ASN A 188 36.18 -14.18 1.56
N ALA A 189 35.44 -15.00 2.31
CA ALA A 189 35.04 -16.35 1.96
C ALA A 189 33.63 -16.42 1.32
N GLY A 190 32.93 -15.29 1.20
CA GLY A 190 31.60 -15.19 0.60
C GLY A 190 30.44 -15.51 1.56
N HIS A 191 30.73 -15.76 2.84
CA HIS A 191 29.72 -15.95 3.88
C HIS A 191 29.16 -14.61 4.35
N PRO A 192 27.86 -14.51 4.62
CA PRO A 192 27.28 -13.29 5.19
C PRO A 192 27.94 -13.00 6.55
N GLN A 193 28.46 -11.78 6.69
CA GLN A 193 29.24 -11.34 7.86
C GLN A 193 28.49 -10.31 8.68
N SER A 194 27.72 -9.44 8.03
CA SER A 194 26.91 -8.42 8.71
C SER A 194 25.79 -7.90 7.82
N LEU A 195 24.73 -7.41 8.46
CA LEU A 195 23.68 -6.64 7.84
C LEU A 195 23.93 -5.16 8.09
N ILE A 196 23.85 -4.36 7.04
CA ILE A 196 23.96 -2.91 7.11
C ILE A 196 22.61 -2.31 6.74
N LEU A 197 21.94 -1.70 7.72
CA LEU A 197 20.71 -0.95 7.55
C LEU A 197 21.02 0.55 7.52
N LYS A 198 20.59 1.23 6.46
CA LYS A 198 20.62 2.69 6.35
C LYS A 198 19.20 3.20 6.44
N VAL A 199 18.94 4.16 7.33
CA VAL A 199 17.63 4.79 7.49
C VAL A 199 17.78 6.30 7.39
N LYS A 200 17.00 6.95 6.53
CA LYS A 200 17.01 8.41 6.37
C LYS A 200 15.90 9.03 7.23
N LEU A 201 16.31 9.71 8.30
CA LEU A 201 15.44 10.28 9.33
C LEU A 201 15.36 11.80 9.20
N ARG A 202 14.63 12.29 8.19
CA ARG A 202 14.54 13.74 7.95
C ARG A 202 13.90 14.45 9.14
N GLY A 203 14.52 15.55 9.57
CA GLY A 203 14.02 16.36 10.69
C GLY A 203 14.30 15.78 12.08
N VAL A 204 15.00 14.64 12.20
CA VAL A 204 15.55 14.18 13.47
C VAL A 204 16.91 14.84 13.68
N HIS A 205 17.09 15.50 14.81
CA HIS A 205 18.30 16.29 15.08
C HIS A 205 19.23 15.61 16.09
N SER A 206 18.69 14.66 16.87
CA SER A 206 19.41 13.91 17.89
C SER A 206 19.03 12.43 17.89
N VAL A 207 20.00 11.58 18.26
CA VAL A 207 19.76 10.14 18.50
C VAL A 207 18.88 9.91 19.72
N ALA A 208 18.81 10.85 20.65
CA ALA A 208 17.95 10.76 21.82
C ALA A 208 16.45 10.80 21.47
N GLU A 209 16.11 11.21 20.25
CA GLU A 209 14.74 11.20 19.73
C GLU A 209 14.37 9.84 19.10
N CYS A 210 15.33 8.93 18.99
CA CYS A 210 15.15 7.61 18.39
C CYS A 210 15.21 6.52 19.46
N ASP A 211 14.28 5.60 19.39
CA ASP A 211 14.31 4.34 20.11
C ASP A 211 14.57 3.21 19.12
N LEU A 212 15.66 2.47 19.29
CA LEU A 212 16.10 1.38 18.41
C LEU A 212 16.19 0.09 19.22
N SER A 213 15.34 -0.87 18.87
CA SER A 213 15.37 -2.23 19.38
C SER A 213 15.75 -3.18 18.25
N VAL A 214 16.70 -4.07 18.51
CA VAL A 214 17.14 -5.09 17.55
C VAL A 214 17.08 -6.44 18.24
N SER A 215 16.31 -7.36 17.66
CA SER A 215 16.25 -8.75 18.08
C SER A 215 16.98 -9.62 17.06
N LYS A 216 17.04 -10.92 17.34
CA LYS A 216 17.66 -11.91 16.46
C LYS A 216 17.14 -11.84 15.03
N ASP A 217 15.84 -11.69 14.83
CA ASP A 217 15.15 -11.81 13.56
C ASP A 217 14.36 -10.56 13.15
N ASP A 218 14.26 -9.55 14.01
CA ASP A 218 13.57 -8.30 13.72
C ASP A 218 14.29 -7.05 14.25
N LEU A 219 13.86 -5.89 13.74
CA LEU A 219 14.33 -4.58 14.18
C LEU A 219 13.16 -3.61 14.23
N LEU A 220 13.06 -2.87 15.32
CA LEU A 220 12.09 -1.81 15.53
C LEU A 220 12.80 -0.48 15.77
N LEU A 221 12.51 0.51 14.93
CA LEU A 221 12.93 1.89 15.13
C LEU A 221 11.70 2.79 15.29
N VAL A 222 11.62 3.50 16.41
CA VAL A 222 10.54 4.43 16.72
C VAL A 222 11.13 5.82 16.94
N VAL A 223 10.58 6.80 16.24
CA VAL A 223 10.78 8.22 16.51
C VAL A 223 9.42 8.77 16.93
N PRO A 224 9.21 9.07 18.22
CA PRO A 224 7.90 9.48 18.73
C PRO A 224 7.26 10.60 17.90
N GLY A 225 6.03 10.36 17.43
CA GLY A 225 5.26 11.31 16.63
C GLY A 225 5.75 11.54 15.20
N ARG A 226 6.78 10.81 14.73
CA ARG A 226 7.37 11.02 13.39
C ARG A 226 7.50 9.77 12.54
N TYR A 227 8.18 8.75 13.06
CA TYR A 227 8.53 7.57 12.27
C TYR A 227 8.32 6.30 13.08
N ARG A 228 7.85 5.25 12.40
CA ARG A 228 7.88 3.88 12.93
C ARG A 228 8.31 2.94 11.81
N LEU A 229 9.33 2.15 12.09
CA LEU A 229 9.91 1.19 11.16
C LEU A 229 10.03 -0.14 11.87
N LEU A 230 9.30 -1.14 11.41
CA LEU A 230 9.45 -2.53 11.82
C LEU A 230 9.96 -3.32 10.62
N LEU A 231 11.05 -4.06 10.80
CA LEU A 231 11.69 -4.84 9.73
C LEU A 231 11.99 -6.26 10.21
N ASN A 232 11.60 -7.23 9.39
CA ASN A 232 12.09 -8.60 9.52
C ASN A 232 13.48 -8.69 8.87
N LEU A 233 14.44 -9.18 9.63
CA LEU A 233 15.82 -9.32 9.18
C LEU A 233 15.95 -10.56 8.28
N PRO A 234 16.69 -10.46 7.15
CA PRO A 234 16.86 -11.58 6.22
C PRO A 234 17.70 -12.72 6.81
N GLN A 235 18.46 -12.46 7.87
CA GLN A 235 19.29 -13.43 8.58
C GLN A 235 19.32 -13.10 10.07
N ALA A 236 19.59 -14.12 10.87
CA ALA A 236 19.72 -13.96 12.31
C ALA A 236 20.97 -13.13 12.66
N VAL A 237 20.82 -12.17 13.56
CA VAL A 237 21.91 -11.28 13.99
C VAL A 237 22.31 -11.51 15.44
N ASN A 238 23.54 -11.13 15.75
CA ASN A 238 24.04 -11.11 17.12
C ASN A 238 23.70 -9.77 17.79
N GLU A 239 22.64 -9.80 18.59
CA GLU A 239 22.07 -8.66 19.33
C GLU A 239 23.13 -7.91 20.19
N GLU A 240 24.07 -8.64 20.80
CA GLU A 240 25.08 -8.05 21.71
C GLU A 240 26.13 -7.20 20.98
N THR A 241 26.30 -7.43 19.68
CA THR A 241 27.35 -6.80 18.85
C THR A 241 26.80 -5.78 17.86
N VAL A 242 25.51 -5.45 17.98
CA VAL A 242 24.87 -4.44 17.13
C VAL A 242 25.44 -3.06 17.43
N ALA A 243 25.75 -2.31 16.38
CA ALA A 243 26.22 -0.93 16.48
C ALA A 243 25.37 0.00 15.63
N ALA A 244 25.00 1.16 16.17
CA ALA A 244 24.26 2.18 15.46
C ALA A 244 25.03 3.52 15.46
N LYS A 245 25.03 4.20 14.32
CA LYS A 245 25.68 5.51 14.14
C LYS A 245 24.79 6.45 13.38
N PHE A 246 24.45 7.58 14.00
CA PHE A 246 23.69 8.64 13.35
C PHE A 246 24.59 9.73 12.79
N ASN A 247 24.44 10.00 11.50
CA ASN A 247 25.11 11.09 10.82
C ASN A 247 24.17 12.29 10.71
N LYS A 248 24.42 13.32 11.54
CA LYS A 248 23.66 14.58 11.58
C LYS A 248 23.73 15.39 10.27
N ALA A 249 24.81 15.27 9.49
CA ALA A 249 24.98 16.05 8.26
C ALA A 249 23.96 15.63 7.18
N ASN A 250 23.68 14.33 7.10
CA ASN A 250 22.78 13.76 6.08
C ASN A 250 21.47 13.21 6.66
N ASN A 251 21.29 13.28 7.99
CA ASN A 251 20.19 12.68 8.74
C ASN A 251 20.03 11.19 8.46
N ILE A 252 21.14 10.44 8.46
CA ILE A 252 21.16 8.99 8.18
C ILE A 252 21.56 8.24 9.45
N LEU A 253 20.71 7.32 9.89
CA LEU A 253 21.05 6.29 10.87
C LEU A 253 21.60 5.07 10.14
N LEU A 254 22.83 4.69 10.48
CA LEU A 254 23.48 3.48 10.00
C LEU A 254 23.47 2.46 11.15
N VAL A 255 22.84 1.30 10.94
CA VAL A 255 22.85 0.19 11.90
C VAL A 255 23.64 -0.96 11.27
N THR A 256 24.69 -1.38 11.96
CA THR A 256 25.53 -2.53 11.61
C THR A 256 25.15 -3.67 12.56
N MET A 257 24.66 -4.77 12.00
CA MET A 257 24.21 -5.93 12.76
C MET A 257 24.99 -7.16 12.29
N PRO A 258 26.00 -7.61 13.05
CA PRO A 258 26.75 -8.82 12.71
C PRO A 258 25.82 -10.03 12.66
N THR A 259 26.02 -10.91 11.68
CA THR A 259 25.25 -12.15 11.57
C THR A 259 25.76 -13.22 12.54
N LEU A 260 24.88 -14.13 12.94
CA LEU A 260 25.24 -15.32 13.75
C LEU A 260 25.89 -16.43 12.91
#